data_AF-S8AQ85-F1
#
_entry.id   AF-S8AQ85-F1
#
_cell.length_a   1.000
_cell.length_b   1.000
_cell.length_c   1.000
_cell.angle_alpha   90.00
_cell.angle_beta   90.00
_cell.angle_gamma   90.00
#
_symmetry.space_group_name_H-M   'P 1'
#
loop_
_entity.id
_entity.type
_entity.pdbx_description
1 polymer ?
#
loop_
_entity_poly.entity_id
_entity_poly.type
_entity_poly.pdbx_seq_one_letter_code
_entity_poly.pdbx_strand_id
1 'polypeptide(L)'
;MLDQHHLNLPKPLRDSNSYTLGSIGSHNVVVACLPKGKTGSIPAALVATQMVNAFPSVRFVLMVGIGSGVPPKVRLGDMVVSVPTANSPGVVEWEVDNATQEIRRTGALNNPPDLLLTALSRLETEHELI
;
A
#
# COMPACT_ATOMS: atom_id res chain seq x y z
N MET A 1 -12.25 -6.33 -6.87
CA MET A 1 -12.01 -5.95 -8.28
C MET A 1 -12.68 -4.60 -8.51
N LEU A 2 -12.38 -3.88 -9.60
CA LEU A 2 -13.07 -2.62 -9.94
C LEU A 2 -14.52 -2.91 -10.35
N ASP A 3 -15.44 -2.02 -10.00
CA ASP A 3 -16.86 -2.13 -10.36
C ASP A 3 -17.08 -1.74 -11.82
N GLN A 4 -16.36 -0.72 -12.29
CA GLN A 4 -16.36 -0.28 -13.69
C GLN A 4 -14.95 0.01 -14.17
N HIS A 5 -14.70 -0.19 -15.46
CA HIS A 5 -13.45 0.13 -16.13
C HIS A 5 -13.62 1.39 -16.98
N HIS A 6 -12.65 2.30 -16.91
CA HIS A 6 -12.60 3.53 -17.68
C HIS A 6 -11.60 3.40 -18.84
N LEU A 7 -11.76 4.26 -19.84
CA LEU A 7 -10.78 4.38 -20.93
C LEU A 7 -9.44 4.90 -20.38
N ASN A 8 -8.35 4.49 -21.04
CA ASN A 8 -7.02 4.99 -20.71
C ASN A 8 -6.93 6.50 -20.96
N LEU A 9 -6.28 7.20 -20.04
CA LEU A 9 -5.94 8.61 -20.19
C LEU A 9 -4.51 8.77 -20.75
N PRO A 10 -4.21 9.90 -21.43
CA PRO A 10 -2.85 10.21 -21.84
C PRO A 10 -1.92 10.24 -20.62
N LYS A 11 -0.75 9.60 -20.75
CA LYS A 11 0.28 9.58 -19.71
C LYS A 11 1.50 10.41 -20.10
N PRO A 12 2.24 10.97 -19.14
CA PRO A 12 3.51 11.67 -19.42
C PRO A 12 4.49 10.77 -20.19
N LEU A 13 5.29 11.35 -21.10
CA LEU A 13 6.25 10.61 -21.95
C LEU A 13 7.24 9.75 -21.15
N ARG A 14 7.61 10.16 -19.94
CA ARG A 14 8.57 9.47 -19.06
C ARG A 14 7.90 8.57 -18.02
N ASP A 15 6.59 8.39 -18.11
CA ASP A 15 5.84 7.48 -17.26
C ASP A 15 5.83 6.07 -17.86
N SER A 16 6.63 5.18 -17.26
CA SER A 16 6.74 3.78 -17.64
C SER A 16 5.65 2.90 -17.05
N ASN A 17 4.80 3.42 -16.15
CA ASN A 17 3.75 2.62 -15.53
C ASN A 17 2.69 2.20 -16.56
N SER A 18 2.06 1.07 -16.24
CA SER A 18 0.82 0.61 -16.86
C SER A 18 -0.30 0.81 -15.86
N TYR A 19 -1.36 1.50 -16.28
CA TYR A 19 -2.50 1.82 -15.42
C TYR A 19 -3.75 1.07 -15.86
N THR A 20 -4.53 0.64 -14.87
CA THR A 20 -5.95 0.33 -15.05
C THR A 20 -6.76 1.41 -14.36
N LEU A 21 -7.68 2.04 -15.11
CA LEU A 21 -8.54 3.11 -14.60
C LEU A 21 -9.96 2.57 -14.42
N GLY A 22 -10.64 3.00 -13.38
CA GLY A 22 -12.01 2.58 -13.13
C GLY A 22 -12.61 3.21 -11.88
N SER A 23 -13.61 2.54 -11.32
CA SER A 23 -14.29 2.98 -10.10
C SER A 23 -14.58 1.82 -9.15
N ILE A 24 -14.65 2.16 -7.85
CA ILE A 24 -15.23 1.31 -6.80
C ILE A 24 -16.21 2.19 -6.01
N GLY A 25 -17.49 1.83 -6.02
CA GLY A 25 -18.58 2.67 -5.55
C GLY A 25 -18.53 4.06 -6.20
N SER A 26 -18.51 5.11 -5.38
CA SER A 26 -18.43 6.50 -5.84
C SER A 26 -16.99 7.02 -6.08
N HIS A 27 -15.97 6.17 -5.93
CA HIS A 27 -14.57 6.58 -6.00
C HIS A 27 -13.94 6.21 -7.33
N ASN A 28 -13.27 7.16 -7.96
CA ASN A 28 -12.38 6.89 -9.09
C ASN A 28 -11.09 6.24 -8.57
N VAL A 29 -10.64 5.17 -9.22
CA VAL A 29 -9.49 4.38 -8.82
C VAL A 29 -8.52 4.25 -9.99
N VAL A 30 -7.23 4.42 -9.67
CA VAL A 30 -6.10 4.16 -10.56
C VAL A 30 -5.30 3.01 -9.96
N VAL A 31 -5.08 1.96 -10.72
CA VAL A 31 -4.28 0.80 -10.31
C VAL A 31 -3.02 0.74 -11.15
N ALA A 32 -1.86 0.59 -10.52
CA ALA A 32 -0.61 0.25 -11.19
C ALA A 32 0.06 -0.94 -10.50
N CYS A 33 0.84 -1.70 -11.25
CA CYS A 33 1.63 -2.81 -10.72
C CYS A 33 3.12 -2.51 -10.85
N LEU A 34 3.92 -3.10 -9.97
CA LEU A 34 5.36 -3.08 -10.12
C LEU A 34 5.77 -3.77 -11.44
N PRO A 35 6.86 -3.32 -12.08
CA PRO A 35 7.42 -4.04 -13.22
C PRO A 35 7.71 -5.51 -12.85
N LYS A 36 7.45 -6.42 -13.79
CA LYS A 36 7.65 -7.85 -13.56
C LYS A 36 9.08 -8.14 -13.08
N GLY A 37 9.21 -8.88 -11.98
CA GLY A 37 10.50 -9.21 -11.36
C GLY A 37 11.09 -8.11 -10.47
N LYS A 38 10.36 -7.02 -10.20
CA LYS A 38 10.74 -6.00 -9.22
C LYS A 38 9.85 -6.11 -7.98
N THR A 39 10.46 -5.99 -6.82
CA THR A 39 9.80 -6.00 -5.50
C THR A 39 10.49 -5.00 -4.57
N GLY A 40 9.85 -4.71 -3.43
CA GLY A 40 10.41 -3.82 -2.40
C GLY A 40 9.93 -2.36 -2.48
N SER A 41 10.36 -1.58 -1.50
CA SER A 41 9.91 -0.20 -1.27
C SER A 41 10.38 0.77 -2.37
N ILE A 42 11.60 0.61 -2.90
CA ILE A 42 12.15 1.50 -3.93
C ILE A 42 11.34 1.46 -5.24
N PRO A 43 11.09 0.28 -5.88
CA PRO A 43 10.23 0.23 -7.06
C PRO A 43 8.80 0.73 -6.78
N ALA A 44 8.25 0.44 -5.59
CA ALA A 44 6.91 0.88 -5.21
C ALA A 44 6.82 2.41 -5.11
N ALA A 45 7.81 3.05 -4.49
CA ALA A 45 7.88 4.51 -4.38
C ALA A 45 7.97 5.17 -5.76
N LEU A 46 8.73 4.60 -6.70
CA LEU A 46 8.83 5.11 -8.06
C LEU A 46 7.48 5.03 -8.80
N VAL A 47 6.82 3.87 -8.74
CA VAL A 47 5.50 3.67 -9.36
C VAL A 47 4.49 4.66 -8.78
N ALA A 48 4.42 4.79 -7.45
CA ALA A 48 3.50 5.69 -6.77
C ALA A 48 3.78 7.17 -7.11
N THR A 49 5.05 7.57 -7.17
CA THR A 49 5.44 8.94 -7.52
C THR A 49 5.02 9.29 -8.96
N GLN A 50 5.27 8.38 -9.91
CA GLN A 50 4.83 8.56 -11.30
C GLN A 50 3.31 8.60 -11.40
N MET A 51 2.59 7.76 -10.66
CA MET A 51 1.13 7.75 -10.62
C MET A 51 0.54 9.08 -10.13
N VAL A 52 1.03 9.60 -9.00
CA VAL A 52 0.52 10.87 -8.45
C VAL A 52 0.82 12.04 -9.41
N ASN A 53 1.95 12.00 -10.11
CA ASN A 53 2.28 13.00 -11.13
C ASN A 53 1.40 12.88 -12.39
N ALA A 54 1.05 11.66 -12.81
CA ALA A 54 0.20 11.42 -13.97
C ALA A 54 -1.28 11.73 -13.70
N PHE A 55 -1.73 11.58 -12.45
CA PHE A 55 -3.12 11.77 -12.04
C PHE A 55 -3.22 12.74 -10.85
N PRO A 56 -3.22 14.06 -11.10
CA PRO A 56 -3.23 15.07 -10.03
C PRO A 56 -4.45 15.02 -9.10
N SER A 57 -5.53 14.36 -9.51
CA SER A 57 -6.73 14.17 -8.68
C SER A 57 -6.63 13.01 -7.67
N VAL A 58 -5.52 12.26 -7.67
CA VAL A 58 -5.27 11.22 -6.66
C VAL A 58 -5.08 11.88 -5.29
N ARG A 59 -5.95 11.51 -4.33
CA ARG A 59 -5.91 12.07 -2.95
C ARG A 59 -5.07 11.27 -1.98
N PHE A 60 -4.97 9.96 -2.19
CA PHE A 60 -4.17 9.04 -1.39
C PHE A 60 -3.81 7.81 -2.23
N VAL A 61 -2.77 7.09 -1.83
CA VAL A 61 -2.32 5.86 -2.49
C VAL A 61 -2.35 4.73 -1.48
N LEU A 62 -2.90 3.58 -1.88
CA LEU A 62 -2.87 2.36 -1.09
C LEU A 62 -1.79 1.43 -1.65
N MET A 63 -0.82 1.07 -0.82
CA MET A 63 0.17 0.04 -1.17
C MET A 63 -0.38 -1.33 -0.77
N VAL A 64 -0.63 -2.18 -1.77
CA VAL A 64 -1.16 -3.53 -1.56
C VAL A 64 -0.10 -4.54 -1.99
N GLY A 65 0.15 -5.53 -1.13
CA GLY A 65 1.13 -6.58 -1.38
C GLY A 65 0.82 -7.83 -0.57
N ILE A 66 1.63 -8.86 -0.79
CA ILE A 66 1.60 -10.10 0.00
C ILE A 66 2.77 -10.08 0.98
N GLY A 67 2.58 -10.71 2.13
CA GLY A 67 3.60 -10.86 3.15
C GLY A 67 3.55 -12.26 3.78
N SER A 68 4.59 -12.59 4.54
CA SER A 68 4.58 -13.77 5.41
C SER A 68 4.13 -13.38 6.81
N GLY A 69 3.23 -14.14 7.40
CA GLY A 69 2.83 -13.99 8.80
C GLY A 69 3.83 -14.67 9.74
N VAL A 70 3.96 -14.16 10.97
CA VAL A 70 4.65 -14.83 12.07
C VAL A 70 3.57 -15.34 13.06
N PRO A 71 3.35 -16.66 13.15
CA PRO A 71 2.40 -17.24 14.09
C PRO A 71 2.72 -16.89 15.56
N PRO A 72 1.73 -16.89 16.46
CA PRO A 72 0.34 -17.29 16.25
C PRO A 72 -0.60 -16.16 15.79
N LYS A 73 -0.09 -14.93 15.65
CA LYS A 73 -0.91 -13.73 15.48
C LYS A 73 -1.48 -13.54 14.07
N VAL A 74 -0.85 -14.13 13.06
CA VAL A 74 -1.24 -14.01 11.65
C VAL A 74 -1.29 -15.40 11.03
N ARG A 75 -2.32 -15.65 10.23
CA ARG A 75 -2.58 -16.90 9.49
C ARG A 75 -2.69 -16.63 8.00
N LEU A 76 -2.58 -17.69 7.19
CA LEU A 76 -2.79 -17.58 5.75
C LEU A 76 -4.24 -17.17 5.48
N GLY A 77 -4.42 -16.13 4.66
CA GLY A 77 -5.73 -15.55 4.33
C GLY A 77 -6.06 -14.29 5.12
N ASP A 78 -5.31 -13.97 6.18
CA ASP A 78 -5.51 -12.74 6.93
C ASP A 78 -5.12 -11.52 6.08
N MET A 79 -5.91 -10.46 6.18
CA MET A 79 -5.57 -9.15 5.67
C MET A 79 -5.05 -8.30 6.83
N VAL A 80 -3.83 -7.78 6.68
CA VAL A 80 -3.21 -6.92 7.68
C VAL A 80 -3.21 -5.48 7.18
N VAL A 81 -3.70 -4.57 8.01
CA VAL A 81 -3.73 -3.14 7.76
C VAL A 81 -2.74 -2.46 8.70
N SER A 82 -1.93 -1.54 8.17
CA SER A 82 -0.98 -0.77 8.97
C SER A 82 -1.72 0.25 9.83
N VAL A 83 -1.60 0.15 11.16
CA VAL A 83 -2.16 1.10 12.11
C VAL A 83 -1.04 1.64 13.01
N PRO A 84 -0.79 2.96 13.04
CA PRO A 84 0.19 3.53 13.95
C PRO A 84 -0.28 3.41 15.40
N THR A 85 0.67 3.19 16.31
CA THR A 85 0.48 3.15 17.77
C THR A 85 1.47 4.09 18.43
N ALA A 86 1.37 4.30 19.75
CA ALA A 86 2.29 5.15 20.51
C ALA A 86 3.79 4.81 20.28
N ASN A 87 4.10 3.54 19.98
CA ASN A 87 5.47 3.04 19.84
C ASN A 87 5.82 2.60 18.41
N SER A 88 4.91 2.70 17.43
CA SER A 88 5.13 2.22 16.06
C SER A 88 4.40 3.06 15.02
N PRO A 89 5.02 3.41 13.89
CA PRO A 89 4.35 4.09 12.77
C PRO A 89 3.45 3.17 11.93
N GLY A 90 3.29 1.90 12.35
CA GLY A 90 2.48 0.90 11.67
C GLY A 90 3.34 -0.09 10.88
N VAL A 91 4.13 0.39 9.90
CA VAL A 91 5.09 -0.44 9.15
C VAL A 91 6.53 -0.17 9.59
N VAL A 92 7.23 -1.23 9.96
CA VAL A 92 8.63 -1.21 10.40
C VAL A 92 9.45 -2.13 9.51
N GLU A 93 10.61 -1.64 9.09
CA GLU A 93 11.57 -2.41 8.28
C GLU A 93 12.63 -3.03 9.20
N TRP A 94 12.89 -4.31 8.97
CA TRP A 94 13.89 -5.09 9.67
C TRP A 94 14.84 -5.71 8.66
N GLU A 95 16.14 -5.68 8.97
CA GLU A 95 17.15 -6.42 8.21
C GLU A 95 17.82 -7.45 9.12
N VAL A 96 18.16 -8.59 8.54
CA VAL A 96 18.97 -9.63 9.17
C VAL A 96 20.41 -9.41 8.71
N ASP A 97 21.31 -9.19 9.65
CA ASP A 97 22.74 -9.22 9.35
C ASP A 97 23.14 -10.66 9.02
N ASN A 98 23.59 -10.89 7.80
CA ASN A 98 23.94 -12.24 7.33
C ASN A 98 25.15 -12.83 8.06
N ALA A 99 26.07 -12.00 8.59
CA ALA A 99 27.26 -12.45 9.29
C ALA A 99 26.97 -12.76 10.76
N THR A 100 26.19 -11.93 11.43
CA THR A 100 25.90 -12.06 12.88
C THR A 100 24.57 -12.74 13.18
N GLN A 101 23.70 -12.90 12.18
CA GLN A 101 22.30 -13.32 12.31
C GLN A 101 21.47 -12.40 13.21
N GLU A 102 21.96 -11.19 13.50
CA GLU A 102 21.22 -10.20 14.29
C GLU A 102 20.09 -9.57 13.45
N ILE A 103 18.90 -9.51 14.05
CA ILE A 103 17.76 -8.80 13.47
C ILE A 103 17.77 -7.36 13.99
N ARG A 104 17.86 -6.39 13.09
CA ARG A 104 17.91 -4.97 13.44
C ARG A 104 16.81 -4.20 12.73
N ARG A 105 16.16 -3.30 13.47
CA ARG A 105 15.22 -2.34 12.89
C ARG A 105 16.02 -1.31 12.09
N THR A 106 15.77 -1.23 10.80
CA THR A 106 16.49 -0.35 9.88
C THR A 106 15.69 0.87 9.49
N GLY A 107 14.36 0.79 9.56
CA GLY A 107 13.51 1.87 9.11
C GLY A 107 12.06 1.74 9.53
N ALA A 108 11.27 2.67 9.02
CA ALA A 108 9.83 2.67 9.11
C ALA A 108 9.24 3.49 7.97
N LEU A 109 8.04 3.14 7.55
CA LEU A 109 7.28 3.94 6.59
C LEU A 109 6.50 5.04 7.29
N ASN A 110 6.06 6.03 6.52
CA ASN A 110 5.19 7.10 7.00
C ASN A 110 3.85 6.54 7.50
N ASN A 111 3.24 7.27 8.45
CA ASN A 111 1.90 6.96 8.91
C ASN A 111 0.89 7.06 7.76
N PRO A 112 -0.15 6.19 7.72
CA PRO A 112 -1.27 6.36 6.82
C PRO A 112 -1.96 7.72 7.04
N PRO A 113 -2.52 8.36 6.00
CA PRO A 113 -3.31 9.58 6.14
C PRO A 113 -4.48 9.43 7.13
N ASP A 114 -4.74 10.46 7.93
CA ASP A 114 -5.82 10.48 8.95
C ASP A 114 -7.21 10.12 8.39
N LEU A 115 -7.47 10.49 7.13
CA LEU A 115 -8.69 10.13 6.42
C LEU A 115 -8.90 8.60 6.39
N LEU A 116 -7.83 7.84 6.14
CA LEU A 116 -7.88 6.38 6.08
C LEU A 116 -7.97 5.77 7.47
N LEU A 117 -7.26 6.34 8.45
CA LEU A 117 -7.34 5.88 9.85
C LEU A 117 -8.75 6.08 10.42
N THR A 118 -9.39 7.21 10.12
CA THR A 118 -10.78 7.48 10.53
C THR A 118 -11.75 6.50 9.87
N ALA A 119 -11.56 6.21 8.58
CA ALA A 119 -12.35 5.20 7.87
C ALA A 119 -12.16 3.80 8.45
N LEU A 120 -10.95 3.46 8.89
CA LEU A 120 -10.64 2.18 9.53
C LEU A 120 -11.35 2.03 10.88
N SER A 121 -11.35 3.06 11.73
CA SER A 121 -12.07 3.00 13.02
C SER A 121 -13.57 2.76 12.83
N ARG A 122 -14.16 3.35 11.77
CA ARG A 122 -15.56 3.07 11.41
C ARG A 122 -15.75 1.62 10.96
N LEU A 123 -14.87 1.11 10.10
CA LEU A 123 -14.91 -0.28 9.63
C LEU A 123 -14.80 -1.27 10.79
N GLU A 124 -13.90 -1.02 11.74
CA GLU A 124 -13.72 -1.86 12.94
C GLU A 124 -14.99 -1.92 13.79
N THR A 125 -15.69 -0.79 13.91
CA THR A 125 -16.95 -0.70 14.67
C THR A 125 -18.10 -1.40 13.94
N GLU A 126 -18.23 -1.22 12.63
CA GLU A 126 -19.32 -1.81 11.82
C GLU A 126 -19.21 -3.34 11.68
N HIS A 127 -18.00 -3.88 11.78
CA HIS A 127 -17.71 -5.31 11.58
C HIS A 127 -17.26 -6.03 12.85
N GLU A 128 -17.39 -5.41 14.03
CA GLU A 128 -17.00 -5.98 15.34
C GLU A 128 -15.57 -6.57 15.32
N LEU A 129 -14.62 -5.85 14.70
CA LEU A 129 -13.23 -6.30 14.56
C LEU A 129 -12.37 -5.99 15.80
N ILE A 130 -13.00 -5.65 16.93
CA ILE A 130 -12.36 -5.21 18.19
C ILE A 130 -12.56 -6.26 19.28
#